data_AF-A0A930GU28-F1
#
_entry.id   AF-A0A930GU28-F1
#
_cell.length_a   1.000
_cell.length_b   1.000
_cell.length_c   1.000
_cell.angle_alpha   90.00
_cell.angle_beta   90.00
_cell.angle_gamma   90.00
#
_symmetry.space_group_name_H-M   'P 1'
#
loop_
_entity.id
_entity.type
_entity.pdbx_description
1 polymer ?
#
loop_
_entity_poly.entity_id
_entity_poly.type
_entity_poly.pdbx_seq_one_letter_code
_entity_poly.pdbx_strand_id
1 'polypeptide(L)'
;MAKGIIYLMTTVVSGLIKIGKTGNEQFENRMRFLESNGYANITGLKRVFAIEVDEYDDKEKLIHDIFSKSRISNTELFALDIETAKSLLASLDGKQIYPKDKTKKEVFEESTEEIKLKTDTGFIPDGEYFLNRNIKGFGKVNGKAIVKAGVFTLLKGSICGDTGNGYIPSI
;
A
#
# COMPACT_ATOMS: atom_id res chain seq x y z
N MET A 1 6.71 -26.98 -14.58
CA MET A 1 5.61 -25.99 -14.77
C MET A 1 6.26 -24.65 -15.12
N ALA A 2 5.60 -23.83 -15.94
CA ALA A 2 6.17 -22.54 -16.34
C ALA A 2 6.15 -21.56 -15.15
N LYS A 3 7.31 -21.00 -14.82
CA LYS A 3 7.45 -19.95 -13.82
C LYS A 3 7.34 -18.58 -14.47
N GLY A 4 6.74 -17.65 -13.75
CA GLY A 4 6.68 -16.26 -14.16
C GLY A 4 6.37 -15.35 -12.99
N ILE A 5 6.33 -14.05 -13.25
CA ILE A 5 6.17 -13.03 -12.22
C ILE A 5 4.81 -12.39 -12.34
N ILE A 6 4.08 -12.36 -11.23
CA ILE A 6 2.88 -11.54 -11.04
C ILE A 6 3.30 -10.30 -10.26
N TYR A 7 2.88 -9.12 -10.71
CA TYR A 7 3.24 -7.85 -10.13
C TYR A 7 2.03 -6.95 -9.90
N LEU A 8 2.19 -6.06 -8.92
CA LEU A 8 1.24 -5.06 -8.51
C LEU A 8 1.87 -3.67 -8.65
N MET A 9 1.11 -2.73 -9.20
CA MET A 9 1.51 -1.33 -9.34
C MET A 9 0.40 -0.39 -8.86
N THR A 10 0.80 0.74 -8.27
CA THR A 10 -0.09 1.89 -8.08
C THR A 10 -0.21 2.68 -9.36
N THR A 11 -1.20 3.57 -9.39
CA THR A 11 -1.33 4.61 -10.41
C THR A 11 -1.44 5.98 -9.73
N VAL A 12 -1.48 7.05 -10.52
CA VAL A 12 -1.77 8.41 -10.02
C VAL A 12 -3.22 8.58 -9.53
N VAL A 13 -4.13 7.67 -9.90
CA VAL A 13 -5.52 7.69 -9.46
C VAL A 13 -5.65 6.86 -8.19
N SER A 14 -6.05 7.51 -7.09
CA SER A 14 -6.23 6.84 -5.81
C SER A 14 -7.27 5.72 -5.91
N GLY A 15 -6.98 4.58 -5.30
CA GLY A 15 -7.85 3.39 -5.33
C GLY A 15 -7.83 2.62 -6.67
N LEU A 16 -7.02 3.05 -7.64
CA LEU A 16 -6.85 2.35 -8.91
C LEU A 16 -5.45 1.74 -9.00
N ILE A 17 -5.42 0.41 -9.13
CA ILE A 17 -4.19 -0.39 -9.17
C ILE A 17 -4.10 -1.19 -10.47
N LYS A 18 -2.88 -1.59 -10.82
CA LYS A 18 -2.62 -2.52 -11.93
C LYS A 18 -2.12 -3.85 -11.37
N ILE A 19 -2.73 -4.96 -11.80
CA ILE A 19 -2.25 -6.32 -11.54
C ILE A 19 -1.94 -6.95 -12.89
N GLY A 20 -0.68 -7.33 -13.10
CA GLY A 20 -0.25 -7.91 -14.37
C GLY A 20 0.82 -8.98 -14.19
N LYS A 21 1.21 -9.58 -15.31
CA LYS A 21 2.23 -10.62 -15.36
C LYS A 21 3.35 -10.32 -16.35
N THR A 22 4.46 -11.02 -16.18
CA THR A 22 5.62 -11.00 -17.10
C THR A 22 6.46 -12.25 -16.92
N GLY A 23 7.23 -12.61 -17.95
CA GLY A 23 8.27 -13.63 -17.81
C GLY A 23 9.43 -13.14 -16.91
N ASN A 24 10.18 -14.10 -16.37
CA ASN A 24 11.23 -13.86 -15.37
C ASN A 24 12.32 -12.87 -15.83
N GLU A 25 12.81 -13.02 -17.06
CA GLU A 25 13.90 -12.19 -17.59
C GLU A 25 13.45 -10.77 -18.00
N GLN A 26 12.14 -10.54 -18.06
CA GLN A 26 11.58 -9.29 -18.57
C GLN A 26 11.13 -8.32 -17.49
N PHE A 27 11.15 -8.71 -16.21
CA PHE A 27 10.54 -7.93 -15.14
C PHE A 27 11.05 -6.49 -15.06
N GLU A 28 12.37 -6.27 -15.00
CA GLU A 28 12.93 -4.92 -14.89
C GLU A 28 12.62 -4.05 -16.12
N ASN A 29 12.73 -4.62 -17.32
CA ASN A 29 12.39 -3.93 -18.56
C ASN A 29 10.90 -3.58 -18.63
N ARG A 30 10.03 -4.50 -18.20
CA ARG A 30 8.59 -4.30 -18.13
C ARG A 30 8.22 -3.21 -17.13
N MET A 31 8.84 -3.21 -15.93
CA MET A 31 8.60 -2.18 -14.92
C MET A 31 9.04 -0.81 -15.44
N ARG A 32 10.26 -0.70 -16.00
CA ARG A 32 10.76 0.56 -16.57
C ARG A 32 9.86 1.09 -17.69
N PHE A 33 9.38 0.21 -18.57
CA PHE A 33 8.46 0.58 -19.65
C PHE A 33 7.14 1.15 -19.09
N LEU A 34 6.52 0.45 -18.13
CA LEU A 34 5.23 0.86 -17.55
C LEU A 34 5.38 2.14 -16.69
N GLU A 35 6.45 2.25 -15.92
CA GLU A 35 6.76 3.44 -15.09
C GLU A 35 6.98 4.69 -15.97
N SER A 36 7.54 4.52 -17.17
CA SER A 36 7.83 5.63 -18.09
C SER A 36 6.67 5.99 -19.03
N ASN A 37 5.98 4.98 -19.58
CA ASN A 37 4.98 5.18 -20.64
C ASN A 37 3.54 5.08 -20.14
N GLY A 38 3.32 4.56 -18.94
CA GLY A 38 2.00 4.29 -18.43
C GLY A 38 1.33 3.06 -19.05
N TYR A 39 0.01 2.95 -18.83
CA TYR A 39 -0.83 1.88 -19.36
C TYR A 39 -2.28 2.33 -19.48
N ALA A 40 -2.95 2.01 -20.59
CA ALA A 40 -4.36 2.34 -20.83
C ALA A 40 -4.72 3.83 -20.56
N ASN A 41 -3.88 4.75 -21.04
CA ASN A 41 -3.99 6.20 -20.83
C ASN A 41 -3.81 6.67 -19.37
N ILE A 42 -3.29 5.82 -18.49
CA ILE A 42 -2.96 6.15 -17.10
C ILE A 42 -1.45 6.20 -16.94
N THR A 43 -0.94 7.31 -16.40
CA THR A 43 0.49 7.57 -16.19
C THR A 43 0.88 7.40 -14.72
N GLY A 44 2.18 7.53 -14.45
CA GLY A 44 2.73 7.49 -13.09
C GLY A 44 2.52 6.16 -12.38
N LEU A 45 2.57 5.07 -13.14
CA LEU A 45 2.57 3.74 -12.56
C LEU A 45 3.84 3.54 -11.73
N LYS A 46 3.73 2.93 -10.56
CA LYS A 46 4.88 2.57 -9.72
C LYS A 46 4.72 1.15 -9.20
N ARG A 47 5.76 0.33 -9.37
CA ARG A 47 5.76 -1.03 -8.81
C ARG A 47 5.72 -0.97 -7.28
N VAL A 48 4.97 -1.87 -6.67
CA VAL A 48 4.88 -1.97 -5.19
C VAL A 48 5.11 -3.37 -4.67
N PHE A 49 4.83 -4.40 -5.48
CA PHE A 49 5.04 -5.79 -5.10
C PHE A 49 5.20 -6.66 -6.35
N ALA A 50 6.03 -7.69 -6.27
CA ALA A 50 6.14 -8.70 -7.31
C ALA A 50 6.57 -10.05 -6.72
N ILE A 51 5.99 -11.12 -7.24
CA ILE A 51 6.25 -12.50 -6.80
C ILE A 51 6.41 -13.42 -8.01
N GLU A 52 7.47 -14.22 -8.01
CA GLU A 52 7.67 -15.33 -8.93
C GLU A 52 6.89 -16.54 -8.42
N VAL A 53 6.04 -17.11 -9.27
CA VAL A 53 5.18 -18.25 -8.95
C VAL A 53 5.21 -19.26 -10.10
N ASP A 54 4.97 -20.54 -9.77
CA ASP A 54 4.61 -21.54 -10.77
C ASP A 54 3.20 -21.29 -11.30
N GLU A 55 2.92 -21.68 -12.55
CA GLU A 55 1.59 -21.56 -13.20
C GLU A 55 1.06 -20.11 -13.17
N TYR A 56 1.97 -19.16 -13.37
CA TYR A 56 1.66 -17.73 -13.27
C TYR A 56 0.56 -17.26 -14.21
N ASP A 57 0.37 -17.92 -15.36
CA ASP A 57 -0.73 -17.64 -16.29
C ASP A 57 -2.10 -17.97 -15.69
N ASP A 58 -2.24 -19.15 -15.09
CA ASP A 58 -3.50 -19.60 -14.47
C ASP A 58 -3.78 -18.84 -13.17
N LYS A 59 -2.75 -18.58 -12.37
CA LYS A 59 -2.87 -17.77 -11.14
C LYS A 59 -3.28 -16.33 -11.44
N GLU A 60 -2.70 -15.70 -12.46
CA GLU A 60 -3.08 -14.35 -12.85
C GLU A 60 -4.52 -14.28 -13.35
N LYS A 61 -4.93 -15.25 -14.18
CA LYS A 61 -6.32 -15.37 -14.62
C LYS A 61 -7.28 -15.53 -13.43
N LEU A 62 -6.95 -16.40 -12.47
CA LEU A 62 -7.77 -16.57 -11.27
C LEU A 62 -7.89 -15.28 -10.46
N ILE A 63 -6.80 -14.52 -10.30
CA ILE A 63 -6.83 -13.23 -9.59
C ILE A 63 -7.72 -12.23 -10.33
N HIS A 64 -7.64 -12.18 -11.67
CA HIS A 64 -8.50 -11.33 -12.49
C HIS A 64 -9.98 -11.73 -12.37
N ASP A 65 -10.28 -13.02 -12.26
CA ASP A 65 -11.63 -13.53 -12.08
C ASP A 65 -12.18 -13.19 -10.68
N ILE A 66 -11.37 -13.35 -9.63
CA ILE A 66 -11.68 -12.96 -8.24
C ILE A 66 -12.05 -11.47 -8.18
N PHE A 67 -11.29 -10.60 -8.85
CA PHE A 67 -11.51 -9.16 -8.85
C PHE A 67 -12.27 -8.64 -10.08
N SER A 68 -12.95 -9.52 -10.81
CA SER A 68 -13.62 -9.19 -12.07
C SER A 68 -14.62 -8.03 -11.94
N LYS A 69 -15.34 -7.95 -10.82
CA LYS A 69 -16.30 -6.87 -10.53
C LYS A 69 -15.66 -5.50 -10.31
N SER A 70 -14.39 -5.48 -9.90
CA SER A 70 -13.59 -4.26 -9.71
C SER A 70 -12.74 -3.91 -10.93
N ARG A 71 -12.72 -4.77 -11.96
CA ARG A 71 -11.91 -4.59 -13.15
C ARG A 71 -12.45 -3.47 -14.03
N ILE A 72 -11.57 -2.57 -14.47
CA ILE A 72 -11.93 -1.48 -15.38
C ILE A 72 -11.93 -2.01 -16.81
N SER A 73 -13.12 -2.24 -17.34
CA SER A 73 -13.33 -2.77 -18.69
C SER A 73 -12.54 -4.07 -18.88
N ASN A 74 -11.95 -4.28 -20.06
CA ASN A 74 -11.10 -5.44 -20.37
C ASN A 74 -9.60 -5.16 -20.13
N THR A 75 -9.25 -4.26 -19.21
CA THR A 75 -7.86 -3.88 -18.94
C THR A 75 -7.28 -4.63 -17.72
N GLU A 76 -5.99 -4.50 -17.45
CA GLU A 76 -5.35 -5.03 -16.24
C GLU A 76 -5.45 -4.06 -15.02
N LEU A 77 -6.42 -3.14 -15.05
CA LEU A 77 -6.64 -2.14 -14.00
C LEU A 77 -7.86 -2.51 -13.14
N PHE A 78 -7.75 -2.27 -11.83
CA PHE A 78 -8.76 -2.63 -10.85
C PHE A 78 -8.99 -1.48 -9.86
N ALA A 79 -10.26 -1.15 -9.61
CA ALA A 79 -10.68 -0.29 -8.52
C ALA A 79 -10.73 -1.11 -7.22
N LEU A 80 -9.57 -1.24 -6.57
CA LEU A 80 -9.35 -2.14 -5.43
C LEU A 80 -8.30 -1.53 -4.50
N ASP A 81 -8.48 -1.76 -3.20
CA ASP A 81 -7.47 -1.40 -2.20
C ASP A 81 -6.15 -2.17 -2.45
N ILE A 82 -5.06 -1.42 -2.48
CA ILE A 82 -3.75 -1.96 -2.79
C ILE A 82 -3.26 -2.97 -1.76
N GLU A 83 -3.55 -2.76 -0.49
CA GLU A 83 -3.08 -3.63 0.58
C GLU A 83 -3.78 -4.98 0.51
N THR A 84 -5.06 -5.01 0.12
CA THR A 84 -5.80 -6.25 -0.15
C THR A 84 -5.17 -7.07 -1.28
N ALA A 85 -4.79 -6.41 -2.39
CA ALA A 85 -4.11 -7.10 -3.49
C ALA A 85 -2.70 -7.57 -3.07
N LYS A 86 -1.97 -6.74 -2.34
CA LYS A 86 -0.62 -7.01 -1.85
C LYS A 86 -0.60 -8.17 -0.86
N SER A 87 -1.54 -8.22 0.10
CA SER A 87 -1.68 -9.34 1.04
C SER A 87 -2.02 -10.65 0.33
N LEU A 88 -2.91 -10.60 -0.67
CA LEU A 88 -3.24 -11.79 -1.48
C LEU A 88 -1.99 -12.32 -2.19
N LEU A 89 -1.26 -11.46 -2.92
CA LEU A 89 -0.05 -11.88 -3.63
C LEU A 89 1.04 -12.38 -2.68
N ALA A 90 1.20 -11.75 -1.51
CA ALA A 90 2.13 -12.18 -0.49
C ALA A 90 1.72 -13.50 0.20
N SER A 91 0.47 -13.95 0.08
CA SER A 91 0.05 -15.27 0.58
C SER A 91 0.31 -16.43 -0.40
N LEU A 92 0.54 -16.15 -1.69
CA LEU A 92 0.74 -17.19 -2.72
C LEU A 92 2.08 -17.90 -2.53
N ASP A 93 2.16 -19.21 -2.76
CA ASP A 93 3.45 -19.91 -2.82
C ASP A 93 4.30 -19.39 -3.98
N GLY A 94 5.53 -18.98 -3.66
CA GLY A 94 6.42 -18.30 -4.60
C GLY A 94 7.51 -17.48 -3.93
N LYS A 95 8.43 -16.99 -4.75
CA LYS A 95 9.59 -16.17 -4.35
C LYS A 95 9.30 -14.70 -4.59
N GLN A 96 9.36 -13.88 -3.55
CA GLN A 96 9.25 -12.43 -3.72
C GLN A 96 10.41 -11.90 -4.56
N ILE A 97 10.08 -11.06 -5.53
CA ILE A 97 11.03 -10.37 -6.44
C ILE A 97 11.16 -8.89 -6.07
N TYR A 98 10.08 -8.29 -5.56
CA TYR A 98 10.04 -6.91 -5.11
C TYR A 98 9.02 -6.74 -3.96
N PRO A 99 9.29 -5.90 -2.95
CA PRO A 99 10.54 -5.17 -2.68
C PRO A 99 11.75 -6.10 -2.40
N LYS A 100 12.98 -5.59 -2.35
CA LYS A 100 14.19 -6.41 -2.06
C LYS A 100 14.67 -6.25 -0.61
N ASP A 101 14.24 -5.19 0.04
CA ASP A 101 14.58 -4.75 1.38
C ASP A 101 13.67 -5.32 2.47
N LYS A 102 12.56 -5.97 2.09
CA LYS A 102 11.63 -6.63 3.02
C LYS A 102 11.40 -8.07 2.63
N THR A 103 11.07 -8.91 3.60
CA THR A 103 10.63 -10.29 3.36
C THR A 103 9.14 -10.34 3.02
N LYS A 104 8.72 -11.43 2.37
CA LYS A 104 7.32 -11.69 2.05
C LYS A 104 6.40 -11.74 3.27
N LYS A 105 6.93 -12.24 4.39
CA LYS A 105 6.19 -12.30 5.65
C LYS A 105 5.96 -10.89 6.23
N GLU A 106 7.00 -10.05 6.26
CA GLU A 106 6.88 -8.66 6.70
C GLU A 106 5.90 -7.89 5.82
N VAL A 107 5.98 -8.05 4.49
CA VAL A 107 5.03 -7.41 3.56
C VAL A 107 3.58 -7.83 3.84
N PHE A 108 3.34 -9.12 4.11
CA PHE A 108 2.01 -9.61 4.45
C PHE A 108 1.50 -9.04 5.78
N GLU A 109 2.33 -9.08 6.82
CA GLU A 109 1.99 -8.55 8.15
C GLU A 109 1.69 -7.05 8.09
N GLU A 110 2.55 -6.26 7.44
CA GLU A 110 2.32 -4.82 7.21
C GLU A 110 0.99 -4.56 6.48
N SER A 111 0.74 -5.26 5.38
CA SER A 111 -0.49 -5.07 4.60
C SER A 111 -1.74 -5.45 5.37
N THR A 112 -1.71 -6.54 6.16
CA THR A 112 -2.85 -6.94 6.98
C THR A 112 -3.11 -5.98 8.14
N GLU A 113 -2.06 -5.44 8.77
CA GLU A 113 -2.21 -4.40 9.79
C GLU A 113 -2.71 -3.08 9.17
N GLU A 114 -2.26 -2.69 7.98
CA GLU A 114 -2.80 -1.51 7.29
C GLU A 114 -4.28 -1.67 6.94
N ILE A 115 -4.72 -2.85 6.48
CA ILE A 115 -6.13 -3.15 6.25
C ILE A 115 -6.90 -3.01 7.56
N LYS A 116 -6.41 -3.60 8.66
CA LYS A 116 -7.03 -3.43 9.98
C LYS A 116 -7.09 -1.96 10.35
N LEU A 117 -6.02 -1.17 10.25
CA LEU A 117 -6.06 0.26 10.57
C LEU A 117 -7.09 1.02 9.70
N LYS A 118 -7.23 0.69 8.41
CA LYS A 118 -8.27 1.28 7.55
C LYS A 118 -9.70 0.87 7.93
N THR A 119 -9.88 -0.26 8.62
CA THR A 119 -11.19 -0.84 8.97
C THR A 119 -11.57 -0.62 10.44
N ASP A 120 -10.59 -0.69 11.34
CA ASP A 120 -10.61 -0.53 12.81
C ASP A 120 -10.31 0.89 13.27
N THR A 121 -9.93 1.81 12.37
CA THR A 121 -10.20 3.22 12.62
C THR A 121 -11.71 3.43 12.53
N GLY A 122 -12.39 3.09 13.63
CA GLY A 122 -13.57 3.84 14.01
C GLY A 122 -13.20 5.31 13.82
N PHE A 123 -13.83 5.94 12.82
CA PHE A 123 -13.55 7.31 12.41
C PHE A 123 -13.40 8.13 13.68
N ILE A 124 -12.20 8.66 13.94
CA ILE A 124 -12.10 9.77 14.87
C ILE A 124 -12.89 10.88 14.18
N PRO A 125 -14.05 11.30 14.75
CA PRO A 125 -14.96 12.16 14.02
C PRO A 125 -14.26 13.43 13.57
N ASP A 126 -14.68 13.95 12.41
CA ASP A 126 -14.24 15.28 11.98
C ASP A 126 -14.54 16.28 13.10
N GLY A 127 -13.51 17.01 13.53
CA GLY A 127 -13.65 17.82 14.73
C GLY A 127 -12.36 18.40 15.25
N GLU A 128 -12.51 19.21 16.29
CA GLU A 128 -11.39 19.80 17.03
C GLU A 128 -11.08 18.95 18.27
N TYR A 129 -9.81 18.60 18.41
CA TYR A 129 -9.30 17.79 19.51
C TYR A 129 -8.31 18.61 20.33
N PHE A 130 -8.37 18.43 21.63
CA PHE A 130 -7.57 19.18 22.59
C PHE A 130 -6.86 18.23 23.54
N LEU A 131 -5.57 18.48 23.77
CA LEU A 131 -4.77 17.79 24.76
C LEU A 131 -4.18 18.82 25.72
N ASN A 132 -4.28 18.57 27.02
CA ASN A 132 -3.62 19.36 28.06
C ASN A 132 -3.24 18.45 29.22
N ARG A 133 -1.94 18.23 29.43
CA ARG A 133 -1.43 17.36 30.51
C ARG A 133 -0.01 17.75 30.91
N ASN A 134 0.45 17.26 32.06
CA ASN A 134 1.85 17.34 32.46
C ASN A 134 2.54 15.99 32.19
N ILE A 135 3.71 16.03 31.55
CA ILE A 135 4.57 14.87 31.31
C ILE A 135 5.75 14.93 32.29
N LYS A 136 5.95 13.85 33.05
CA LYS A 136 7.09 13.72 33.97
C LYS A 136 8.41 13.84 33.20
N GLY A 137 9.29 14.75 33.60
CA GLY A 137 10.60 14.97 32.95
C GLY A 137 10.59 15.95 31.77
N PHE A 138 9.42 16.38 31.28
CA PHE A 138 9.31 17.37 30.19
C PHE A 138 8.55 18.63 30.63
N GLY A 139 7.48 18.47 31.41
CA GLY A 139 6.61 19.55 31.85
C GLY A 139 5.26 19.56 31.13
N LYS A 140 4.63 20.74 31.09
CA LYS A 140 3.27 20.90 30.56
C LYS A 140 3.26 20.81 29.03
N VAL A 141 2.42 19.93 28.51
CA VAL A 141 2.10 19.86 27.08
C VAL A 141 0.68 20.32 26.86
N ASN A 142 0.48 21.03 25.76
CA ASN A 142 -0.84 21.40 25.29
C ASN A 142 -0.87 21.37 23.76
N GLY A 143 -1.97 20.91 23.17
CA GLY A 143 -2.08 20.83 21.73
C GLY A 143 -3.51 20.89 21.27
N LYS A 144 -3.71 21.53 20.12
CA LYS A 144 -4.98 21.53 19.39
C LYS A 144 -4.75 20.83 18.06
N ALA A 145 -5.59 19.87 17.73
CA ALA A 145 -5.56 19.18 16.45
C ALA A 145 -6.92 19.29 15.76
N ILE A 146 -6.90 19.31 14.42
CA ILE A 146 -8.10 19.17 13.60
C ILE A 146 -8.03 17.81 12.94
N VAL A 147 -9.11 17.04 13.05
CA VAL A 147 -9.31 15.82 12.28
C VAL A 147 -10.26 16.13 11.14
N LYS A 148 -9.83 15.78 9.91
CA LYS A 148 -10.66 15.81 8.71
C LYS A 148 -10.39 14.56 7.90
N ALA A 149 -11.43 13.78 7.64
CA ALA A 149 -11.34 12.51 6.91
C ALA A 149 -10.22 11.60 7.46
N GLY A 150 -10.13 11.49 8.80
CA GLY A 150 -9.11 10.68 9.48
C GLY A 150 -7.70 11.27 9.53
N VAL A 151 -7.44 12.41 8.88
CA VAL A 151 -6.13 13.08 8.92
C VAL A 151 -6.05 13.99 10.13
N PHE A 152 -5.14 13.67 11.05
CA PHE A 152 -4.79 14.53 12.18
C PHE A 152 -3.82 15.63 11.76
N THR A 153 -4.27 16.88 11.85
CA THR A 153 -3.41 18.05 11.68
C THR A 153 -3.21 18.74 13.01
N LEU A 154 -2.01 18.63 13.58
CA LEU A 154 -1.64 19.39 14.77
C LEU A 154 -1.48 20.87 14.40
N LEU A 155 -2.17 21.76 15.11
CA LEU A 155 -2.14 23.19 14.85
C LEU A 155 -0.89 23.85 15.44
N LYS A 156 -0.43 24.89 14.75
CA LYS A 156 0.66 25.76 15.22
C LYS A 156 0.38 26.29 16.63
N GLY A 157 1.41 26.35 17.45
CA GLY A 157 1.33 26.80 18.85
C GLY A 157 1.12 25.67 19.86
N SER A 158 0.97 24.43 19.38
CA SER A 158 0.97 23.25 20.25
C SER A 158 2.37 22.98 20.83
N ILE A 159 2.45 22.74 22.14
CA ILE A 159 3.65 22.34 22.88
C ILE A 159 3.61 20.82 23.05
N CYS A 160 4.43 20.12 22.27
CA CYS A 160 4.52 18.65 22.30
C CYS A 160 5.75 18.20 23.10
N GLY A 161 5.60 17.10 23.82
CA GLY A 161 6.71 16.42 24.49
C GLY A 161 7.68 15.81 23.49
N ASP A 162 8.86 15.44 23.97
CA ASP A 162 9.83 14.70 23.17
C ASP A 162 9.22 13.40 22.63
N THR A 163 9.47 13.11 21.37
CA THR A 163 9.04 11.85 20.74
C THR A 163 9.88 10.70 21.30
N GLY A 164 9.22 9.59 21.68
CA GLY A 164 9.95 8.36 22.00
C GLY A 164 10.70 7.82 20.77
N ASN A 165 11.78 7.06 21.00
CA ASN A 165 12.49 6.36 19.93
C ASN A 165 11.50 5.48 19.14
N GLY A 166 11.50 5.61 17.80
CA GLY A 166 10.69 4.81 16.89
C GLY A 166 9.33 5.40 16.47
N TYR A 167 8.92 6.57 17.00
CA TYR A 167 7.63 7.19 16.66
C TYR A 167 7.72 8.29 15.58
N ILE A 168 8.92 8.64 15.13
CA ILE A 168 9.12 9.50 13.97
C ILE A 168 9.46 8.59 12.79
N PRO A 169 8.63 8.53 11.73
CA PRO A 169 9.00 7.87 10.49
C PRO A 169 10.29 8.50 9.96
N SER A 170 11.29 7.68 9.66
CA SER A 170 12.49 8.12 8.94
C SER A 170 12.02 8.74 7.62
N ILE A 171 12.22 10.05 7.45
CA ILE A 171 12.01 10.75 6.18
C ILE A 171 13.12 10.35 5.21
#